data_AF-A0A255T4P4-F1
#
_entry.id   AF-A0A255T4P4-F1
#
_cell.length_a   1.000
_cell.length_b   1.000
_cell.length_c   1.000
_cell.angle_alpha   90.00
_cell.angle_beta   90.00
_cell.angle_gamma   90.00
#
_symmetry.space_group_name_H-M   'P 1'
#
loop_
_entity.id
_entity.type
_entity.pdbx_description
1 polymer ?
#
loop_
_entity_poly.entity_id
_entity_poly.type
_entity_poly.pdbx_seq_one_letter_code
_entity_poly.pdbx_strand_id
1 'polypeptide(L)'
;MTIIALMTAMTMTSCDSDTEMAWDLNGIWSGTIYGNYYDNRYGYSNDDWDTEIKFVQDGDFSRGGWGEERDWDYRGRCTRSTFEWTVRNGRIYISYNDGYNIIIDRYDLYNRGGAMRFKGVFEDYDNGNQLASFDLVKVYEWGDYSKKQTDSGLFDDDNVATKSKENQ
;
A
#
# COMPACT_ATOMS: atom_id res chain seq x y z
N MET A 1 -40.91 -11.72 37.30
CA MET A 1 -39.64 -11.00 37.04
C MET A 1 -38.51 -11.80 37.63
N THR A 2 -37.57 -12.24 36.79
CA THR A 2 -36.19 -12.59 37.18
C THR A 2 -35.36 -12.55 35.90
N ILE A 3 -34.54 -11.51 35.80
CA ILE A 3 -33.53 -11.35 34.76
C ILE A 3 -32.32 -12.18 35.21
N ILE A 4 -31.89 -13.14 34.41
CA ILE A 4 -30.54 -13.68 34.50
C ILE A 4 -29.76 -13.04 33.35
N ALA A 5 -29.02 -11.99 33.69
CA ALA A 5 -28.03 -11.39 32.81
C ALA A 5 -26.90 -12.40 32.63
N LEU A 6 -26.89 -13.11 31.51
CA LEU A 6 -25.72 -13.83 31.05
C LEU A 6 -24.78 -12.78 30.41
N MET A 7 -23.96 -12.13 31.23
CA MET A 7 -22.80 -11.41 30.71
C MET A 7 -21.76 -12.46 30.31
N THR A 8 -21.88 -12.98 29.10
CA THR A 8 -20.83 -13.80 28.49
C THR A 8 -19.65 -12.88 28.23
N ALA A 9 -18.61 -13.02 29.05
CA ALA A 9 -17.32 -12.41 28.86
C ALA A 9 -16.74 -12.83 27.50
N MET A 10 -16.63 -11.89 26.56
CA MET A 10 -15.78 -12.00 25.38
C MET A 10 -14.67 -10.96 25.50
N THR A 11 -13.68 -11.19 26.38
CA THR A 11 -12.61 -10.21 26.60
C THR A 11 -11.19 -10.77 26.48
N MET A 12 -10.98 -11.92 25.83
CA MET A 12 -9.63 -12.49 25.67
C MET A 12 -9.35 -13.14 24.30
N THR A 13 -9.69 -12.48 23.18
CA THR A 13 -9.25 -12.97 21.85
C THR A 13 -8.59 -11.91 20.96
N SER A 14 -8.74 -10.61 21.25
CA SER A 14 -8.26 -9.56 20.34
C SER A 14 -6.77 -9.23 20.46
N CYS A 15 -6.14 -9.44 21.62
CA CYS A 15 -4.69 -9.19 21.76
C CYS A 15 -3.85 -10.21 20.99
N ASP A 16 -4.20 -11.49 21.10
CA ASP A 16 -3.48 -12.55 20.40
C ASP A 16 -3.72 -12.46 18.89
N SER A 17 -4.97 -12.24 18.47
CA SER A 17 -5.29 -12.09 17.05
C SER A 17 -4.60 -10.89 16.41
N ASP A 18 -4.56 -9.73 17.08
CA ASP A 18 -3.93 -8.53 16.52
C ASP A 18 -2.41 -8.68 16.41
N THR A 19 -1.80 -9.45 17.31
CA THR A 19 -0.36 -9.75 17.28
C THR A 19 -0.02 -10.71 16.14
N GLU A 20 -0.83 -11.75 15.94
CA GLU A 20 -0.69 -12.67 14.80
C GLU A 20 -0.88 -11.94 13.46
N MET A 21 -1.88 -11.06 13.37
CA MET A 21 -2.09 -10.22 12.18
C MET A 21 -0.90 -9.30 11.92
N ALA A 22 -0.31 -8.70 12.96
CA ALA A 22 0.90 -7.88 12.84
C ALA A 22 2.11 -8.71 12.33
N TRP A 23 2.25 -9.94 12.81
CA TRP A 23 3.31 -10.86 12.39
C TRP A 23 3.21 -11.20 10.90
N ASP A 24 2.01 -11.54 10.40
CA ASP A 24 1.83 -11.96 9.01
C ASP A 24 2.07 -10.82 7.99
N LEU A 25 1.83 -9.57 8.41
CA LEU A 25 2.08 -8.37 7.61
C LEU A 25 3.57 -8.08 7.38
N ASN A 26 4.46 -8.56 8.25
CA ASN A 26 5.88 -8.25 8.20
C ASN A 26 6.49 -8.61 6.83
N GLY A 27 7.13 -7.63 6.17
CA GLY A 27 7.67 -7.77 4.82
C GLY A 27 7.33 -6.58 3.90
N ILE A 28 7.70 -6.71 2.62
CA ILE A 28 7.45 -5.71 1.58
C ILE A 28 6.28 -6.19 0.71
N TRP A 29 5.36 -5.28 0.40
CA TRP A 29 4.18 -5.52 -0.43
C TRP A 29 4.17 -4.55 -1.59
N SER A 30 4.09 -5.06 -2.81
CA SER A 30 4.19 -4.27 -4.04
C SER A 30 2.93 -4.40 -4.89
N GLY A 31 2.49 -3.31 -5.51
CA GLY A 31 1.35 -3.29 -6.41
C GLY A 31 0.83 -1.89 -6.65
N THR A 32 -0.44 -1.79 -7.04
CA THR A 32 -1.09 -0.50 -7.31
C THR A 32 -2.23 -0.29 -6.32
N ILE A 33 -2.35 0.94 -5.83
CA ILE A 33 -3.47 1.40 -5.02
C ILE A 33 -4.46 2.13 -5.93
N TYR A 34 -5.71 1.68 -5.95
CA TYR A 34 -6.75 2.20 -6.82
C TYR A 34 -7.74 3.09 -6.05
N GLY A 35 -7.80 4.37 -6.39
CA GLY A 35 -8.76 5.32 -5.81
C GLY A 35 -8.17 6.71 -5.58
N ASN A 36 -8.72 7.43 -4.62
CA ASN A 36 -8.42 8.83 -4.33
C ASN A 36 -7.27 9.00 -3.31
N TYR A 37 -6.55 7.93 -2.96
CA TYR A 37 -5.44 8.00 -2.01
C TYR A 37 -4.39 9.04 -2.43
N TYR A 38 -3.91 8.96 -3.67
CA TYR A 38 -2.86 9.88 -4.15
C TYR A 38 -3.33 11.30 -4.40
N ASP A 39 -4.59 11.47 -4.80
CA ASP A 39 -5.19 12.79 -4.91
C ASP A 39 -5.31 13.44 -3.52
N ASN A 40 -5.79 12.69 -2.53
CA ASN A 40 -5.92 13.16 -1.16
C ASN A 40 -4.55 13.42 -0.49
N ARG A 41 -3.54 12.56 -0.73
CA ARG A 41 -2.21 12.65 -0.10
C ARG A 41 -1.30 13.69 -0.77
N TYR A 42 -1.33 13.79 -2.09
CA TYR A 42 -0.36 14.58 -2.87
C TYR A 42 -0.99 15.60 -3.83
N GLY A 43 -2.31 15.60 -4.01
CA GLY A 43 -3.00 16.49 -4.95
C GLY A 43 -2.84 16.12 -6.43
N TYR A 44 -2.50 14.86 -6.74
CA TYR A 44 -2.36 14.36 -8.11
C TYR A 44 -3.54 13.45 -8.46
N SER A 45 -4.40 13.90 -9.36
CA SER A 45 -5.54 13.13 -9.88
C SER A 45 -5.14 12.23 -11.06
N ASN A 46 -5.55 10.96 -11.03
CA ASN A 46 -5.53 10.00 -12.15
C ASN A 46 -4.16 9.52 -12.65
N ASP A 47 -3.09 9.68 -11.87
CA ASP A 47 -1.82 9.03 -12.21
C ASP A 47 -1.84 7.59 -11.70
N ASP A 48 -1.39 6.64 -12.53
CA ASP A 48 -1.10 5.28 -12.07
C ASP A 48 0.22 5.30 -11.29
N TRP A 49 0.16 4.94 -10.01
CA TRP A 49 1.34 4.84 -9.15
C TRP A 49 1.66 3.38 -8.84
N ASP A 50 2.94 3.06 -8.86
CA ASP A 50 3.42 1.82 -8.25
C ASP A 50 3.78 2.07 -6.80
N THR A 51 3.18 1.29 -5.92
CA THR A 51 3.43 1.32 -4.49
C THR A 51 4.27 0.14 -4.08
N GLU A 52 5.22 0.40 -3.20
CA GLU A 52 5.80 -0.60 -2.33
C GLU A 52 5.67 -0.15 -0.88
N ILE A 53 5.01 -0.94 -0.04
CA ILE A 53 4.86 -0.67 1.39
C ILE A 53 5.52 -1.79 2.20
N LYS A 54 6.42 -1.40 3.11
CA LYS A 54 7.11 -2.31 4.01
C LYS A 54 6.59 -2.14 5.43
N PHE A 55 6.19 -3.25 6.03
CA PHE A 55 5.91 -3.33 7.46
C PHE A 55 7.05 -4.04 8.17
N VAL A 56 7.53 -3.44 9.25
CA VAL A 56 8.47 -4.04 10.19
C VAL A 56 7.85 -4.04 11.57
N GLN A 57 7.72 -5.23 12.15
CA GLN A 57 7.22 -5.41 13.51
C GLN A 57 8.35 -5.16 14.52
N ASP A 58 8.10 -4.41 15.59
CA ASP A 58 9.11 -4.05 16.62
C ASP A 58 9.54 -5.23 17.51
N GLY A 59 8.90 -6.39 17.36
CA GLY A 59 9.23 -7.63 18.06
C GLY A 59 8.09 -8.64 17.97
N ASP A 60 8.38 -9.89 18.31
CA ASP A 60 7.49 -11.06 18.08
C ASP A 60 6.10 -10.94 18.72
N PHE A 61 5.95 -10.10 19.75
CA PHE A 61 4.68 -9.86 20.46
C PHE A 61 4.14 -8.43 20.30
N SER A 62 4.71 -7.64 19.38
CA SER A 62 4.24 -6.29 19.13
C SER A 62 3.02 -6.32 18.22
N ARG A 63 2.06 -5.43 18.47
CA ARG A 63 0.89 -5.23 17.59
C ARG A 63 1.19 -4.19 16.51
N GLY A 64 2.46 -3.93 16.20
CA GLY A 64 2.87 -2.83 15.36
C GLY A 64 4.37 -2.66 15.27
N GLY A 65 4.75 -1.53 14.69
CA GLY A 65 6.14 -1.09 14.58
C GLY A 65 6.22 0.02 13.56
N TRP A 66 7.31 0.04 12.80
CA TRP A 66 7.56 1.06 11.78
C TRP A 66 7.45 0.50 10.36
N GLY A 67 7.41 1.40 9.39
CA GLY A 67 7.40 1.04 7.98
C GLY A 67 7.88 2.14 7.06
N GLU A 68 8.02 1.77 5.79
CA GLU A 68 8.42 2.65 4.68
C GLU A 68 7.48 2.41 3.51
N GLU A 69 7.03 3.48 2.86
CA GLU A 69 6.26 3.46 1.63
C GLU A 69 7.06 4.16 0.53
N ARG A 70 7.09 3.54 -0.65
CA ARG A 70 7.66 4.09 -1.88
C ARG A 70 6.60 4.15 -2.94
N ASP A 71 6.28 5.36 -3.35
CA ASP A 71 5.33 5.62 -4.42
C ASP A 71 6.09 6.13 -5.64
N TRP A 72 5.94 5.43 -6.74
CA TRP A 72 6.54 5.82 -8.02
C TRP A 72 5.45 6.36 -8.92
N ASP A 73 5.58 7.62 -9.33
CA ASP A 73 4.68 8.18 -10.33
C ASP A 73 4.97 7.62 -11.73
N TYR A 74 4.08 7.90 -12.67
CA TYR A 74 4.23 7.49 -14.07
C TYR A 74 5.53 8.01 -14.74
N ARG A 75 6.21 9.00 -14.14
CA ARG A 75 7.47 9.59 -14.62
C ARG A 75 8.69 8.92 -14.01
N GLY A 76 8.51 7.91 -13.15
CA GLY A 76 9.58 7.23 -12.43
C GLY A 76 10.16 8.05 -11.28
N ARG A 77 9.46 9.08 -10.79
CA ARG A 77 9.86 9.83 -9.59
C ARG A 77 9.37 9.07 -8.36
N CYS A 78 10.27 8.82 -7.42
CA CYS A 78 9.97 8.13 -6.17
C CYS A 78 9.71 9.15 -5.05
N THR A 79 8.53 9.08 -4.45
CA THR A 79 8.25 9.66 -3.14
C THR A 79 8.48 8.59 -2.09
N ARG A 80 9.19 8.94 -1.01
CA ARG A 80 9.46 8.04 0.12
C ARG A 80 8.85 8.60 1.38
N SER A 81 8.07 7.78 2.05
CA SER A 81 7.41 8.14 3.31
C SER A 81 7.71 7.08 4.35
N THR A 82 7.95 7.51 5.59
CA THR A 82 8.12 6.59 6.73
C THR A 82 6.94 6.76 7.67
N PHE A 83 6.54 5.68 8.33
CA PHE A 83 5.37 5.69 9.20
C PHE A 83 5.54 4.75 10.40
N GLU A 84 4.76 5.03 11.43
CA GLU A 84 4.46 4.10 12.52
C GLU A 84 3.12 3.43 12.22
N TRP A 85 2.96 2.17 12.64
CA TRP A 85 1.72 1.43 12.43
C TRP A 85 1.37 0.54 13.62
N THR A 86 0.08 0.27 13.78
CA THR A 86 -0.41 -0.67 14.79
C THR A 86 -1.74 -1.31 14.40
N VAL A 87 -1.88 -2.61 14.67
CA VAL A 87 -3.13 -3.36 14.61
C VAL A 87 -3.90 -3.15 15.92
N ARG A 88 -5.12 -2.65 15.79
CA ARG A 88 -6.05 -2.48 16.92
C ARG A 88 -7.45 -2.90 16.49
N ASN A 89 -7.97 -3.95 17.12
CA ASN A 89 -9.30 -4.51 16.85
C ASN A 89 -9.46 -4.91 15.36
N GLY A 90 -8.47 -5.61 14.80
CA GLY A 90 -8.52 -6.09 13.41
C GLY A 90 -8.40 -5.01 12.34
N ARG A 91 -7.99 -3.79 12.69
CA ARG A 91 -7.70 -2.69 11.76
C ARG A 91 -6.27 -2.24 11.91
N ILE A 92 -5.62 -1.86 10.82
CA ILE A 92 -4.24 -1.35 10.85
C ILE A 92 -4.30 0.18 10.78
N TYR A 93 -3.78 0.84 11.80
CA TYR A 93 -3.68 2.29 11.83
C TYR A 93 -2.28 2.67 11.40
N ILE A 94 -2.16 3.58 10.44
CA ILE A 94 -0.87 4.05 9.91
C ILE A 94 -0.78 5.56 10.16
N SER A 95 0.32 5.97 10.80
CA SER A 95 0.64 7.37 11.06
C SER A 95 1.96 7.71 10.38
N TYR A 96 1.88 8.46 9.28
CA TYR A 96 3.05 8.90 8.53
C TYR A 96 3.73 10.06 9.26
N ASN A 97 5.05 10.13 9.14
CA ASN A 97 5.87 11.15 9.81
C ASN A 97 5.64 12.57 9.29
N ASP A 98 4.97 12.73 8.15
CA ASP A 98 4.54 14.00 7.57
C ASP A 98 3.19 14.49 8.14
N GLY A 99 2.58 13.74 9.05
CA GLY A 99 1.31 14.07 9.71
C GLY A 99 0.07 13.51 8.99
N TYR A 100 0.24 12.84 7.84
CA TYR A 100 -0.85 12.15 7.18
C TYR A 100 -1.17 10.82 7.90
N ASN A 101 -2.45 10.47 8.03
CA ASN A 101 -2.87 9.26 8.73
C ASN A 101 -3.96 8.53 7.94
N ILE A 102 -3.91 7.20 7.95
CA ILE A 102 -4.94 6.35 7.33
C ILE A 102 -5.23 5.13 8.20
N ILE A 103 -6.33 4.46 7.86
CA ILE A 103 -6.68 3.15 8.39
C ILE A 103 -6.72 2.17 7.22
N ILE A 104 -6.08 1.01 7.38
CA ILE A 104 -6.36 -0.15 6.54
C ILE A 104 -7.47 -0.96 7.20
N ASP A 105 -8.57 -1.12 6.47
CA ASP A 105 -9.74 -1.87 6.90
C ASP A 105 -10.10 -2.97 5.89
N ARG A 106 -11.01 -3.87 6.28
CA ARG A 106 -11.57 -4.94 5.42
C ARG A 106 -10.48 -5.67 4.62
N TYR A 107 -9.36 -5.97 5.27
CA TYR A 107 -8.20 -6.55 4.63
C TYR A 107 -8.13 -8.06 4.80
N ASP A 108 -7.34 -8.71 3.95
CA ASP A 108 -7.15 -10.15 3.93
C ASP A 108 -5.77 -10.51 3.36
N LEU A 109 -5.15 -11.54 3.94
CA LEU A 109 -3.89 -12.11 3.51
C LEU A 109 -4.15 -13.48 2.91
N TYR A 110 -3.81 -13.67 1.64
CA TYR A 110 -4.16 -14.89 0.92
C TYR A 110 -3.08 -15.32 -0.06
N ASN A 111 -3.01 -16.62 -0.34
CA ASN A 111 -2.14 -17.15 -1.36
C ASN A 111 -2.87 -17.22 -2.71
N ARG A 112 -2.23 -16.72 -3.77
CA ARG A 112 -2.70 -16.89 -5.15
C ARG A 112 -1.51 -17.16 -6.07
N GLY A 113 -1.51 -18.31 -6.72
CA GLY A 113 -0.47 -18.69 -7.68
C GLY A 113 0.91 -18.82 -7.05
N GLY A 114 1.01 -19.22 -5.77
CA GLY A 114 2.28 -19.38 -5.06
C GLY A 114 2.82 -18.09 -4.44
N ALA A 115 2.18 -16.94 -4.67
CA ALA A 115 2.55 -15.68 -4.04
C ALA A 115 1.57 -15.31 -2.92
N MET A 116 2.10 -14.82 -1.80
CA MET A 116 1.31 -14.21 -0.74
C MET A 116 0.83 -12.84 -1.21
N ARG A 117 -0.44 -12.51 -0.96
CA ARG A 117 -1.07 -11.26 -1.35
C ARG A 117 -1.77 -10.61 -0.17
N PHE A 118 -1.86 -9.29 -0.23
CA PHE A 118 -2.48 -8.45 0.76
C PHE A 118 -3.46 -7.52 0.05
N LYS A 119 -4.75 -7.73 0.27
CA LYS A 119 -5.81 -6.87 -0.28
C LYS A 119 -6.55 -6.19 0.85
N GLY A 120 -7.12 -5.04 0.56
CA GLY A 120 -7.91 -4.29 1.54
C GLY A 120 -8.30 -2.93 1.01
N VAL A 121 -8.69 -2.05 1.93
CA VAL A 121 -9.02 -0.66 1.62
C VAL A 121 -8.29 0.30 2.53
N PHE A 122 -7.90 1.43 1.96
CA PHE A 122 -7.45 2.60 2.71
C PHE A 122 -8.65 3.46 3.02
N GLU A 123 -8.80 3.83 4.29
CA GLU A 123 -9.79 4.76 4.78
C GLU A 123 -9.13 5.99 5.38
N ASP A 124 -9.82 7.12 5.25
CA ASP A 124 -9.51 8.36 5.94
C ASP A 124 -9.59 8.13 7.45
N TYR A 125 -8.55 8.58 8.16
CA TYR A 125 -8.41 8.34 9.60
C TYR A 125 -9.49 9.05 10.43
N ASP A 126 -9.94 10.23 10.01
CA ASP A 126 -10.82 11.08 10.81
C ASP A 126 -12.29 10.71 10.64
N ASN A 127 -12.69 10.34 9.42
CA ASN A 127 -14.09 10.10 9.08
C ASN A 127 -14.40 8.66 8.64
N GLY A 128 -13.39 7.82 8.42
CA GLY A 128 -13.57 6.41 8.02
C GLY A 128 -14.06 6.23 6.59
N ASN A 129 -14.09 7.28 5.76
CA ASN A 129 -14.47 7.15 4.37
C ASN A 129 -13.39 6.42 3.58
N GLN A 130 -13.80 5.52 2.70
CA GLN A 130 -12.86 4.81 1.83
C GLN A 130 -12.19 5.78 0.85
N LEU A 131 -10.86 5.81 0.89
CA LEU A 131 -9.99 6.55 -0.02
C LEU A 131 -9.64 5.69 -1.24
N ALA A 132 -9.23 4.45 -1.01
CA ALA A 132 -8.76 3.55 -2.06
C ALA A 132 -8.93 2.07 -1.70
N SER A 133 -8.79 1.21 -2.70
CA SER A 133 -8.66 -0.24 -2.56
C SER A 133 -7.33 -0.71 -3.14
N PHE A 134 -6.78 -1.79 -2.60
CA PHE A 134 -5.50 -2.33 -3.07
C PHE A 134 -5.51 -3.86 -3.11
N ASP A 135 -4.61 -4.42 -3.93
CA ASP A 135 -4.25 -5.85 -3.96
C ASP A 135 -2.75 -5.96 -4.26
N LEU A 136 -1.96 -6.06 -3.20
CA LEU A 136 -0.50 -6.06 -3.23
C LEU A 136 0.05 -7.49 -3.15
N VAL A 137 1.25 -7.69 -3.68
CA VAL A 137 1.98 -8.96 -3.67
C VAL A 137 3.19 -8.86 -2.75
N LYS A 138 3.43 -9.89 -1.94
CA LYS A 138 4.63 -9.95 -1.09
C LYS A 138 5.87 -10.10 -1.96
N VAL A 139 6.84 -9.21 -1.78
CA VAL A 139 8.14 -9.22 -2.45
C VAL A 139 9.27 -9.24 -1.43
N TYR A 140 10.47 -9.64 -1.86
CA TYR A 140 11.62 -9.84 -0.97
C TYR A 140 12.61 -8.66 -0.97
N GLU A 141 12.55 -7.82 -1.99
CA GLU A 141 13.41 -6.66 -2.18
C GLU A 141 12.60 -5.51 -2.76
N TRP A 142 13.11 -4.29 -2.56
CA TRP A 142 12.55 -3.10 -3.18
C TRP A 142 12.79 -3.11 -4.68
N GLY A 143 11.76 -2.78 -5.45
CA GLY A 143 11.85 -2.51 -6.87
C GLY A 143 12.57 -1.19 -7.19
N ASP A 144 13.04 -1.10 -8.43
CA ASP A 144 13.51 0.13 -9.04
C ASP A 144 12.66 0.43 -10.28
N TYR A 145 11.76 1.39 -10.14
CA TYR A 145 10.81 1.80 -11.19
C TYR A 145 11.28 3.06 -11.93
N SER A 146 12.50 3.54 -11.69
CA SER A 146 13.05 4.75 -12.34
C SER A 146 13.09 4.65 -13.86
N LYS A 147 13.08 3.43 -14.42
CA LYS A 147 13.18 3.15 -15.85
C LYS A 147 11.85 2.89 -16.54
N LYS A 148 10.69 3.00 -15.87
CA LYS A 148 9.39 2.75 -16.51
C LYS A 148 9.11 3.65 -17.74
N GLN A 149 9.89 4.72 -17.93
CA GLN A 149 9.85 5.55 -19.13
C GLN A 149 10.52 4.91 -20.38
N THR A 150 11.46 3.96 -20.26
CA THR A 150 12.25 3.52 -21.42
C THR A 150 11.53 2.54 -22.36
N ASP A 151 10.45 1.91 -21.92
CA ASP A 151 9.73 0.91 -22.72
C ASP A 151 8.51 1.46 -23.47
N SER A 152 8.11 2.72 -23.21
CA SER A 152 7.04 3.41 -23.98
C SER A 152 7.57 4.27 -25.13
N GLY A 153 8.88 4.36 -25.32
CA GLY A 153 9.52 5.22 -26.33
C GLY A 153 10.08 4.52 -27.58
N LEU A 154 9.78 3.24 -27.82
CA LEU A 154 10.27 2.54 -29.02
C LEU A 154 9.31 2.57 -30.22
N PHE A 155 8.15 3.22 -30.08
CA PHE A 155 7.22 3.44 -31.19
C PHE A 155 6.54 4.81 -31.06
N ASP A 156 7.30 5.88 -31.25
CA ASP A 156 6.72 7.09 -31.85
C ASP A 156 7.53 7.40 -33.11
N ASP A 157 6.82 7.27 -34.23
CA ASP A 157 7.14 7.79 -35.55
C ASP A 157 7.66 9.22 -35.43
N ASP A 158 8.77 9.53 -36.12
CA ASP A 158 8.99 10.80 -36.82
C ASP A 158 10.39 10.87 -37.45
N ASN A 159 10.51 10.54 -38.74
CA ASN A 159 10.69 11.58 -39.75
C ASN A 159 10.93 11.01 -41.16
N VAL A 160 9.86 11.11 -41.95
CA VAL A 160 9.94 11.50 -43.36
C VAL A 160 10.69 12.82 -43.45
N ALA A 161 11.97 12.77 -43.79
CA ALA A 161 12.73 13.92 -44.29
C ALA A 161 13.62 13.46 -45.46
N THR A 162 13.00 13.49 -46.64
CA THR A 162 13.54 14.12 -47.86
C THR A 162 15.07 14.15 -47.99
N LYS A 163 15.64 13.15 -48.68
CA LYS A 163 16.87 13.37 -49.46
C LYS A 163 16.53 13.39 -50.94
N SER A 164 16.00 14.51 -51.40
CA SER A 164 16.14 14.90 -52.80
C SER A 164 17.54 15.46 -53.02
N LYS A 165 18.30 14.77 -53.88
CA LYS A 165 19.30 15.26 -54.86
C LYS A 165 20.33 16.31 -54.43
N GLU A 166 21.62 15.95 -54.56
CA GLU A 166 22.66 16.63 -55.38
C GLU A 166 24.04 15.99 -55.08
N ASN A 167 24.62 15.25 -56.03
CA ASN A 167 25.77 15.63 -56.88
C ASN A 167 27.00 14.71 -56.65
N GLN A 168 27.11 13.65 -57.47
CA GLN A 168 28.19 13.41 -58.45
C GLN A 168 28.02 12.04 -59.11
#